data_AF-A0A9X0CXM7-F1
#
_entry.id   AF-A0A9X0CXM7-F1
#
_cell.length_a   1.000
_cell.length_b   1.000
_cell.length_c   1.000
_cell.angle_alpha   90.00
_cell.angle_beta   90.00
_cell.angle_gamma   90.00
#
_symmetry.space_group_name_H-M   'P 1'
#
loop_
_entity.id
_entity.type
_entity.pdbx_description
1 polymer ?
#
loop_
_entity_poly.entity_id
_entity_poly.type
_entity_poly.pdbx_seq_one_letter_code
_entity_poly.pdbx_strand_id
1 'polypeptide(L)'
;MPVTSRNLIIEEEDLPYEEEIIRSPYSVKFWMRYIEHKAKKGSNTALNLLYERALKELPGSYKIWYLYLKERRKQVRGRPITDPAYEDINNAFERSLVFMHKMPRIWIDYCQFLVDQCKVTRTRRTFDRALRALPITQHRRIWPSYLKFVRRHHIPETAVRVYRRYLKLEPENTEDYIDYLKSVGWLDEAAARLAFVVNKEKFVSKEGKSNHKLWQELCELISKNPDKIKSLKVTDIIRGGLRRFSDSLGQLWNSLADFFIRSGHFEKARDVYEEAIQTVMTVRDFGQVFDAYAQFEESMISAKMENNCRDGTE
;
A
#
# COMPACT_ATOMS: atom_id res chain seq x y z
N MET A 1 8.91 -23.93 33.18
CA MET A 1 9.85 -24.91 32.58
C MET A 1 11.24 -24.29 32.64
N PRO A 2 12.20 -24.87 33.38
CA PRO A 2 13.51 -24.26 33.57
C PRO A 2 14.30 -24.32 32.27
N VAL A 3 14.77 -23.16 31.81
CA VAL A 3 15.66 -23.01 30.67
C VAL A 3 16.95 -23.74 31.01
N THR A 4 17.21 -24.88 30.37
CA THR A 4 18.48 -25.59 30.50
C THR A 4 19.60 -24.61 30.15
N SER A 5 20.41 -24.23 31.14
CA SER A 5 21.62 -23.44 30.92
C SER A 5 22.57 -24.25 30.06
N ARG A 6 22.45 -24.11 28.73
CA ARG A 6 23.42 -24.62 27.77
C ARG A 6 24.67 -23.77 27.93
N ASN A 7 25.62 -24.27 28.71
CA ASN A 7 26.91 -23.61 28.90
C ASN A 7 27.67 -23.63 27.58
N LEU A 8 28.26 -22.49 27.23
CA LEU A 8 29.20 -22.39 26.12
C LEU A 8 30.40 -23.27 26.46
N ILE A 9 30.73 -24.26 25.63
CA ILE A 9 31.96 -25.01 25.76
C ILE A 9 33.08 -24.12 25.24
N ILE A 10 33.95 -23.67 26.15
CA ILE A 10 35.11 -22.82 25.87
C ILE A 10 36.26 -23.77 25.52
N GLU A 11 36.81 -23.63 24.32
CA GLU A 11 37.98 -24.38 23.86
C GLU A 11 39.26 -23.63 24.23
N GLU A 12 40.41 -24.31 24.29
CA GLU A 12 41.70 -23.66 24.65
C GLU A 12 42.06 -22.51 23.70
N GLU A 13 41.71 -22.61 22.43
CA GLU A 13 41.91 -21.56 21.43
C GLU A 13 41.03 -20.32 21.64
N ASP A 14 40.01 -20.39 22.51
CA ASP A 14 39.15 -19.26 22.86
C ASP A 14 39.70 -18.44 24.03
N LEU A 15 40.64 -19.00 24.81
CA LEU A 15 41.21 -18.38 26.02
C LEU A 15 41.74 -16.95 25.79
N PRO A 16 42.48 -16.65 24.70
CA PRO A 16 42.96 -15.29 24.45
C PRO A 16 41.83 -14.27 24.30
N TYR A 17 40.71 -14.67 23.69
CA TYR A 17 39.55 -13.81 23.50
C TYR A 17 38.73 -13.65 24.79
N GLU A 18 38.66 -14.70 25.60
CA GLU A 18 38.01 -14.67 26.92
C GLU A 18 38.73 -13.72 27.87
N GLU A 19 40.07 -13.75 27.91
CA GLU A 19 40.86 -12.80 28.70
C GLU A 19 40.67 -11.35 28.24
N GLU A 20 40.62 -11.10 26.93
CA GLU A 20 40.35 -9.76 26.39
C GLU A 20 38.95 -9.24 26.81
N ILE A 21 37.95 -10.12 26.83
CA ILE A 21 36.59 -9.78 27.23
C ILE A 21 36.50 -9.52 28.73
N ILE A 22 37.16 -10.33 29.56
CA ILE A 22 37.21 -10.12 31.01
C ILE A 22 37.87 -8.78 31.35
N ARG A 23 38.96 -8.44 30.64
CA ARG A 23 39.67 -7.16 30.82
C ARG A 23 38.84 -5.96 30.36
N SER A 24 37.97 -6.12 29.37
CA SER A 24 37.16 -5.02 28.83
C SER A 24 35.77 -5.48 28.34
N PRO A 25 34.83 -5.75 29.26
CA PRO A 25 33.51 -6.32 28.94
C PRO A 25 32.63 -5.43 28.08
N TYR A 26 32.81 -4.10 28.16
CA TYR A 26 31.97 -3.13 27.43
C TYR A 26 32.51 -2.76 26.04
N SER A 27 33.60 -3.38 25.59
CA SER A 27 34.19 -3.09 24.28
C SER A 27 33.56 -3.94 23.18
N VAL A 28 32.77 -3.30 22.32
CA VAL A 28 32.18 -3.95 21.14
C VAL A 28 33.26 -4.59 20.24
N LYS A 29 34.48 -4.04 20.20
CA LYS A 29 35.57 -4.53 19.34
C LYS A 29 36.04 -5.94 19.74
N PHE A 30 36.21 -6.19 21.04
CA PHE A 30 36.69 -7.50 21.53
C PHE A 30 35.62 -8.57 21.33
N TRP A 31 34.36 -8.26 21.66
CA TRP A 31 33.23 -9.15 21.35
C TRP A 31 33.13 -9.48 19.87
N MET A 32 33.28 -8.50 18.99
CA MET A 32 33.22 -8.71 17.54
C MET A 32 34.32 -9.65 17.04
N ARG A 33 35.57 -9.50 17.52
CA ARG A 33 36.68 -10.40 17.17
C ARG A 33 36.41 -11.84 17.60
N TYR A 34 35.89 -12.01 18.82
CA TYR A 34 35.58 -13.35 19.32
C TYR A 34 34.44 -14.01 18.53
N ILE A 35 33.40 -13.23 18.21
CA ILE A 35 32.29 -13.67 17.35
C ILE A 35 32.78 -14.08 15.96
N GLU A 36 33.69 -13.31 15.35
CA GLU A 36 34.28 -13.64 14.05
C GLU A 36 35.11 -14.94 14.09
N HIS A 37 35.86 -15.17 15.17
CA HIS A 37 36.59 -16.43 15.39
C HIS A 37 35.64 -17.62 15.50
N LYS A 38 34.63 -17.54 16.37
CA LYS A 38 33.64 -18.62 16.55
C LYS A 38 32.78 -18.85 15.30
N ALA A 39 32.51 -17.82 14.51
CA ALA A 39 31.78 -17.96 13.25
C ALA A 39 32.54 -18.83 12.23
N LYS A 40 33.89 -18.82 12.24
CA LYS A 40 34.71 -19.66 11.34
C LYS A 40 34.68 -21.14 11.71
N LYS A 41 34.57 -21.46 13.00
CA LYS A 41 34.51 -22.85 13.51
C LYS A 41 33.16 -23.55 13.26
N GLY A 42 32.11 -22.81 12.86
CA GLY A 42 30.87 -23.37 12.31
C GLY A 42 29.83 -23.88 13.31
N SER A 43 30.05 -23.80 14.62
CA SER A 43 29.03 -24.18 15.61
C SER A 43 28.00 -23.08 15.83
N ASN A 44 26.84 -23.21 15.17
CA ASN A 44 25.73 -22.24 15.27
C ASN A 44 25.22 -22.06 16.72
N THR A 45 25.17 -23.13 17.51
CA THR A 45 24.69 -23.07 18.89
C THR A 45 25.67 -22.31 19.78
N ALA A 46 26.98 -22.58 19.66
CA ALA A 46 28.01 -21.86 20.40
C ALA A 46 28.05 -20.38 20.01
N LEU A 47 27.94 -20.08 18.71
CA LEU A 47 27.87 -18.71 18.20
C LEU A 47 26.67 -17.95 18.75
N ASN A 48 25.49 -18.58 18.79
CA ASN A 48 24.28 -17.96 19.35
C ASN A 48 24.42 -17.67 20.85
N LEU A 49 24.99 -18.59 21.63
CA LEU A 49 25.26 -18.38 23.05
C LEU A 49 26.26 -17.23 23.28
N LEU A 50 27.27 -17.12 22.42
CA LEU A 50 28.24 -16.03 22.48
C LEU A 50 27.58 -14.66 22.21
N TYR A 51 26.70 -14.58 21.21
CA TYR A 51 25.91 -13.37 20.97
C TYR A 51 25.02 -13.02 22.17
N GLU A 52 24.33 -13.99 22.76
CA GLU A 52 23.49 -13.76 23.95
C GLU A 52 24.32 -13.25 25.14
N ARG A 53 25.55 -13.76 25.31
CA ARG A 53 26.47 -13.28 26.34
C ARG A 53 26.92 -11.85 26.06
N ALA A 54 27.31 -11.54 24.83
CA ALA A 54 27.69 -10.18 24.43
C ALA A 54 26.54 -9.17 24.63
N LEU A 55 25.30 -9.57 24.36
CA LEU A 55 24.11 -8.72 24.51
C LEU A 55 23.66 -8.53 25.96
N LYS A 56 24.07 -9.41 26.89
CA LYS A 56 23.87 -9.18 28.33
C LYS A 56 24.74 -8.03 28.83
N GLU A 57 26.00 -7.98 28.39
CA GLU A 57 26.92 -6.89 28.74
C GLU A 57 26.63 -5.60 27.97
N LEU A 58 26.23 -5.73 26.69
CA LEU A 58 26.03 -4.62 25.76
C LEU A 58 24.64 -4.63 25.10
N PRO A 59 23.56 -4.42 25.87
CA PRO A 59 22.19 -4.50 25.36
C PRO A 59 21.84 -3.41 24.33
N GLY A 60 22.54 -2.27 24.35
CA GLY A 60 22.33 -1.15 23.42
C GLY A 60 23.16 -1.22 22.12
N SER A 61 23.98 -2.25 21.93
CA SER A 61 24.85 -2.33 20.75
C SER A 61 24.06 -2.70 19.49
N TYR A 62 23.75 -1.71 18.65
CA TYR A 62 23.10 -1.92 17.36
C TYR A 62 23.85 -2.95 16.50
N LYS A 63 25.19 -2.85 16.46
CA LYS A 63 26.02 -3.70 15.59
C LYS A 63 25.90 -5.17 15.97
N ILE A 64 25.94 -5.48 17.27
CA ILE A 64 25.83 -6.86 17.78
C ILE A 64 24.42 -7.40 17.52
N TRP A 65 23.37 -6.62 17.86
CA TRP A 65 21.98 -7.01 17.57
C TRP A 65 21.72 -7.28 16.08
N TYR A 66 22.17 -6.38 15.21
CA TYR A 66 21.97 -6.50 13.76
C TYR A 66 22.62 -7.76 13.20
N LEU A 67 23.87 -8.04 13.59
CA LEU A 67 24.59 -9.23 13.15
C LEU A 67 23.97 -10.50 13.73
N TYR A 68 23.60 -10.48 15.01
CA TYR A 68 22.94 -11.61 15.65
C TYR A 68 21.64 -11.99 14.96
N LEU A 69 20.75 -11.03 14.73
CA LEU A 69 19.47 -11.25 14.06
C LEU A 69 19.66 -11.71 12.60
N LYS A 70 20.66 -11.17 11.90
CA LYS A 70 21.02 -11.59 10.55
C LYS A 70 21.46 -13.06 10.51
N GLU A 71 22.34 -13.46 11.43
CA GLU A 71 22.83 -14.84 11.48
C GLU A 71 21.73 -15.82 11.88
N ARG A 72 20.91 -15.46 12.88
CA ARG A 72 19.74 -16.25 13.28
C ARG A 72 18.76 -16.47 12.13
N ARG A 73 18.47 -15.43 11.32
CA ARG A 73 17.64 -15.57 10.11
C ARG A 73 18.25 -16.52 9.07
N LYS A 74 19.58 -16.49 8.92
CA LYS A 74 20.29 -17.41 8.01
C LYS A 74 20.17 -18.87 8.47
N GLN A 75 20.24 -19.12 9.78
CA GLN A 75 20.16 -20.47 10.36
C GLN A 75 18.79 -21.13 10.18
N VAL A 76 17.70 -20.36 10.11
CA VAL A 76 16.35 -20.90 9.87
C VAL A 76 15.98 -20.99 8.39
N ARG A 77 16.82 -20.48 7.48
CA ARG A 77 16.54 -20.51 6.04
C ARG A 77 16.51 -21.96 5.56
N GLY A 78 15.36 -22.41 5.07
CA GLY A 78 15.13 -23.78 4.58
C GLY A 78 14.45 -24.72 5.58
N ARG A 79 14.15 -24.25 6.80
CA ARG A 79 13.33 -24.98 7.76
C ARG A 79 11.83 -24.70 7.52
N PRO A 80 10.93 -25.60 7.94
CA PRO A 80 9.49 -25.33 7.88
C PRO A 80 9.13 -24.14 8.79
N ILE A 81 8.17 -23.32 8.36
CA ILE A 81 7.73 -22.10 9.07
C ILE A 81 7.17 -22.41 10.47
N THR A 82 6.69 -23.64 10.69
CA THR A 82 6.17 -24.13 11.97
C THR A 82 7.24 -24.51 12.98
N ASP A 83 8.53 -24.54 12.60
CA ASP A 83 9.62 -24.87 13.51
C ASP A 83 9.68 -23.84 14.67
N PRO A 84 9.76 -24.29 15.94
CA PRO A 84 9.94 -23.42 17.11
C PRO A 84 11.07 -22.39 16.97
N ALA A 85 12.10 -22.68 16.17
CA ALA A 85 13.21 -21.77 15.90
C ALA A 85 12.74 -20.42 15.31
N TYR A 86 11.64 -20.38 14.56
CA TYR A 86 11.06 -19.12 14.07
C TYR A 86 10.52 -18.25 15.22
N GLU A 87 9.91 -18.88 16.23
CA GLU A 87 9.38 -18.16 17.39
C GLU A 87 10.51 -17.65 18.30
N ASP A 88 11.59 -18.43 18.46
CA ASP A 88 12.78 -17.96 19.18
C ASP A 88 13.39 -16.70 18.54
N ILE A 89 13.39 -16.63 17.20
CA ILE A 89 13.87 -15.45 16.47
C ILE A 89 12.89 -14.29 16.62
N ASN A 90 11.58 -14.55 16.56
CA ASN A 90 10.58 -13.52 16.83
C ASN A 90 10.77 -12.93 18.25
N ASN A 91 11.06 -13.78 19.25
CA ASN A 91 11.38 -13.34 20.61
C ASN A 91 12.70 -12.55 20.67
N ALA A 92 13.72 -12.94 19.91
CA ALA A 92 14.96 -12.17 19.79
C ALA A 92 14.71 -10.78 19.19
N PHE A 93 13.86 -10.67 18.16
CA PHE A 93 13.44 -9.37 17.62
C PHE A 93 12.72 -8.52 18.66
N GLU A 94 11.73 -9.06 19.38
CA GLU A 94 11.02 -8.32 20.42
C GLU A 94 11.96 -7.82 21.53
N ARG A 95 12.95 -8.64 21.96
CA ARG A 95 13.98 -8.21 22.91
C ARG A 95 14.86 -7.09 22.36
N SER A 96 15.29 -7.19 21.10
CA SER A 96 16.11 -6.14 20.47
C SER A 96 15.38 -4.79 20.44
N LEU A 97 14.06 -4.82 20.27
CA LEU A 97 13.23 -3.62 20.22
C LEU A 97 13.07 -2.94 21.58
N VAL A 98 13.32 -3.62 22.71
CA VAL A 98 13.31 -2.98 24.04
C VAL A 98 14.35 -1.87 24.10
N PHE A 99 15.56 -2.12 23.59
CA PHE A 99 16.66 -1.15 23.61
C PHE A 99 16.77 -0.34 22.31
N MET A 100 16.43 -0.94 21.15
CA MET A 100 16.68 -0.36 19.82
C MET A 100 15.42 0.09 19.08
N HIS A 101 14.32 0.41 19.80
CA HIS A 101 13.04 0.78 19.16
C HIS A 101 13.12 1.98 18.20
N LYS A 102 14.15 2.84 18.30
CA LYS A 102 14.34 4.01 17.43
C LYS A 102 15.00 3.67 16.09
N MET A 103 15.48 2.44 15.89
CA MET A 103 16.25 2.05 14.70
C MET A 103 15.34 1.45 13.61
N PRO A 104 15.15 2.13 12.45
CA PRO A 104 14.22 1.67 11.42
C PRO A 104 14.61 0.32 10.79
N ARG A 105 15.91 0.04 10.70
CA ARG A 105 16.41 -1.18 10.03
C ARG A 105 15.93 -2.45 10.70
N ILE A 106 15.98 -2.51 12.04
CA ILE A 106 15.53 -3.67 12.82
C ILE A 106 14.02 -3.88 12.63
N TRP A 107 13.23 -2.80 12.63
CA TRP A 107 11.80 -2.88 12.35
C TRP A 107 11.49 -3.42 10.96
N ILE A 108 12.18 -2.94 9.93
CA ILE A 108 12.00 -3.40 8.54
C ILE A 108 12.35 -4.89 8.44
N ASP A 109 13.48 -5.30 9.00
CA ASP A 109 13.92 -6.69 9.01
C ASP A 109 12.94 -7.61 9.76
N TYR A 110 12.41 -7.15 10.91
CA TYR A 110 11.41 -7.91 11.67
C TYR A 110 10.08 -8.01 10.91
N CYS A 111 9.59 -6.91 10.36
CA CYS A 111 8.35 -6.90 9.59
C CYS A 111 8.47 -7.82 8.37
N GLN A 112 9.57 -7.75 7.62
CA GLN A 112 9.80 -8.65 6.49
C GLN A 112 9.85 -10.11 6.93
N PHE A 113 10.53 -10.42 8.03
CA PHE A 113 10.59 -11.78 8.57
C PHE A 113 9.21 -12.32 8.98
N LEU A 114 8.31 -11.48 9.48
CA LEU A 114 6.92 -11.86 9.78
C LEU A 114 6.05 -12.00 8.53
N VAL A 115 6.29 -11.19 7.49
CA VAL A 115 5.66 -11.34 6.17
C VAL A 115 6.01 -12.69 5.57
N ASP A 116 7.28 -13.09 5.65
CA ASP A 116 7.76 -14.37 5.11
C ASP A 116 7.16 -15.58 5.88
N GLN A 117 6.78 -15.40 7.14
CA GLN A 117 6.06 -16.40 7.96
C GLN A 117 4.54 -16.43 7.69
N CYS A 118 4.00 -15.54 6.84
CA CYS A 118 2.56 -15.39 6.58
C CYS A 118 1.68 -15.10 7.82
N LYS A 119 2.24 -14.57 8.91
CA LYS A 119 1.51 -14.24 10.15
C LYS A 119 0.78 -12.89 10.05
N VAL A 120 -0.26 -12.79 9.20
CA VAL A 120 -0.95 -11.53 8.81
C VAL A 120 -1.28 -10.60 9.99
N THR A 121 -1.99 -11.10 11.02
CA THR A 121 -2.42 -10.27 12.16
C THR A 121 -1.24 -9.73 12.97
N ARG A 122 -0.22 -10.56 13.19
CA ARG A 122 1.00 -10.17 13.92
C ARG A 122 1.78 -9.14 13.10
N THR A 123 2.00 -9.40 11.82
CA THR A 123 2.67 -8.50 10.88
C THR A 123 2.02 -7.12 10.86
N ARG A 124 0.69 -7.04 10.74
CA ARG A 124 -0.07 -5.77 10.79
C ARG A 124 0.19 -5.01 12.10
N ARG A 125 0.04 -5.68 13.24
CA ARG A 125 0.28 -5.07 14.57
C ARG A 125 1.72 -4.59 14.72
N THR A 126 2.69 -5.33 14.17
CA THR A 126 4.10 -4.96 14.18
C THR A 126 4.37 -3.73 13.32
N PHE A 127 3.81 -3.63 12.11
CA PHE A 127 3.90 -2.41 11.29
C PHE A 127 3.29 -1.20 12.00
N ASP A 128 2.13 -1.36 12.66
CA ASP A 128 1.50 -0.31 13.45
C ASP A 128 2.30 0.07 14.70
N ARG A 129 3.05 -0.87 15.31
CA ARG A 129 4.02 -0.58 16.38
C ARG A 129 5.24 0.18 15.84
N ALA A 130 5.78 -0.23 14.70
CA ALA A 130 6.92 0.42 14.07
C ALA A 130 6.64 1.90 13.77
N LEU A 131 5.47 2.20 13.19
CA LEU A 131 5.07 3.58 12.88
C LEU A 131 4.76 4.43 14.11
N ARG A 132 4.45 3.82 15.27
CA ARG A 132 4.33 4.52 16.55
C ARG A 132 5.68 4.77 17.22
N ALA A 133 6.59 3.81 17.12
CA ALA A 133 7.90 3.88 17.77
C ALA A 133 8.90 4.80 17.04
N LEU A 134 8.75 4.94 15.71
CA LEU A 134 9.68 5.66 14.87
C LEU A 134 9.21 7.10 14.58
N PRO A 135 10.14 8.08 14.51
CA PRO A 135 9.82 9.44 14.09
C PRO A 135 9.25 9.49 12.68
N ILE A 136 8.40 10.50 12.40
CA ILE A 136 7.73 10.71 11.11
C ILE A 136 8.73 10.76 9.94
N THR A 137 9.93 11.32 10.16
CA THR A 137 10.99 11.39 9.14
C THR A 137 11.42 10.02 8.62
N GLN A 138 11.26 8.96 9.41
CA GLN A 138 11.63 7.59 9.04
C GLN A 138 10.46 6.78 8.46
N HIS A 139 9.23 7.31 8.51
CA HIS A 139 8.03 6.58 8.03
C HIS A 139 8.12 6.25 6.55
N ARG A 140 8.79 7.10 5.74
CA ARG A 140 9.08 6.86 4.32
C ARG A 140 9.74 5.52 4.02
N ARG A 141 10.51 4.97 4.98
CA ARG A 141 11.21 3.69 4.82
C ARG A 141 10.31 2.47 5.11
N ILE A 142 9.24 2.65 5.88
CA ILE A 142 8.36 1.57 6.33
C ILE A 142 7.15 1.43 5.41
N TRP A 143 6.60 2.56 4.96
CA TRP A 143 5.39 2.59 4.14
C TRP A 143 5.47 1.72 2.88
N PRO A 144 6.54 1.74 2.07
CA PRO A 144 6.62 0.88 0.88
C PRO A 144 6.45 -0.61 1.19
N SER A 145 7.11 -1.09 2.25
CA SER A 145 6.99 -2.49 2.70
C SER A 145 5.58 -2.79 3.24
N TYR A 146 4.98 -1.85 3.97
CA TYR A 146 3.64 -2.05 4.53
C TYR A 146 2.56 -2.07 3.43
N LEU A 147 2.64 -1.16 2.46
CA LEU A 147 1.72 -1.13 1.32
C LEU A 147 1.85 -2.37 0.44
N LYS A 148 3.08 -2.85 0.18
CA LYS A 148 3.30 -4.11 -0.54
C LYS A 148 2.68 -5.31 0.17
N PHE A 149 2.81 -5.38 1.49
CA PHE A 149 2.17 -6.42 2.31
C PHE A 149 0.64 -6.36 2.19
N VAL A 150 0.07 -5.17 2.32
CA VAL A 150 -1.38 -4.95 2.23
C VAL A 150 -1.92 -5.28 0.83
N ARG A 151 -1.21 -4.93 -0.24
CA ARG A 151 -1.62 -5.29 -1.63
C ARG A 151 -1.57 -6.80 -1.87
N ARG A 152 -0.66 -7.54 -1.21
CA ARG A 152 -0.54 -8.99 -1.37
C ARG A 152 -1.68 -9.77 -0.71
N HIS A 153 -2.27 -9.27 0.37
CA HIS A 153 -3.36 -9.94 1.08
C HIS A 153 -4.70 -9.30 0.74
N HIS A 154 -5.71 -10.10 0.38
CA HIS A 154 -7.04 -9.61 0.01
C HIS A 154 -7.88 -9.20 1.24
N ILE A 155 -7.47 -8.14 1.95
CA ILE A 155 -8.18 -7.59 3.12
C ILE A 155 -8.47 -6.11 2.88
N PRO A 156 -9.54 -5.78 2.13
CA PRO A 156 -9.76 -4.44 1.60
C PRO A 156 -10.02 -3.39 2.69
N GLU A 157 -10.79 -3.70 3.74
CA GLU A 157 -11.04 -2.76 4.84
C GLU A 157 -9.77 -2.34 5.58
N THR A 158 -8.90 -3.32 5.88
CA THR A 158 -7.63 -3.03 6.55
C THR A 158 -6.73 -2.20 5.64
N ALA A 159 -6.70 -2.55 4.35
CA ALA A 159 -5.92 -1.81 3.38
C ALA A 159 -6.34 -0.34 3.30
N VAL A 160 -7.63 -0.09 3.14
CA VAL A 160 -8.21 1.25 3.11
C VAL A 160 -7.86 2.06 4.34
N ARG A 161 -7.94 1.46 5.54
CA ARG A 161 -7.54 2.14 6.78
C ARG A 161 -6.06 2.50 6.80
N VAL A 162 -5.19 1.62 6.30
CA VAL A 162 -3.74 1.83 6.22
C VAL A 162 -3.43 2.94 5.21
N TYR A 163 -4.03 2.91 4.02
CA TYR A 163 -3.89 3.95 3.00
C TYR A 163 -4.41 5.31 3.48
N ARG A 164 -5.58 5.38 4.13
CA ARG A 164 -6.10 6.62 4.73
C ARG A 164 -5.13 7.23 5.73
N ARG A 165 -4.39 6.41 6.49
CA ARG A 165 -3.32 6.92 7.39
C ARG A 165 -2.10 7.38 6.60
N TYR A 166 -1.70 6.65 5.56
CA TYR A 166 -0.57 6.99 4.72
C TYR A 166 -0.75 8.36 4.03
N LEU A 167 -1.94 8.60 3.46
CA LEU A 167 -2.27 9.84 2.75
C LEU A 167 -2.30 11.09 3.64
N LYS A 168 -2.43 10.94 4.97
CA LYS A 168 -2.28 12.07 5.89
C LYS A 168 -0.85 12.61 5.94
N LEU A 169 0.14 11.77 5.66
CA LEU A 169 1.56 12.12 5.68
C LEU A 169 2.06 12.48 4.29
N GLU A 170 1.68 11.70 3.28
CA GLU A 170 2.12 11.89 1.90
C GLU A 170 0.90 12.00 0.98
N PRO A 171 0.33 13.20 0.83
CA PRO A 171 -0.82 13.41 -0.05
C PRO A 171 -0.48 13.22 -1.54
N GLU A 172 0.80 13.27 -1.91
CA GLU A 172 1.29 13.08 -3.28
C GLU A 172 0.98 11.68 -3.84
N ASN A 173 0.99 10.65 -2.98
CA ASN A 173 0.76 9.27 -3.40
C ASN A 173 -0.74 8.89 -3.39
N THR A 174 -1.64 9.84 -3.66
CA THR A 174 -3.08 9.57 -3.71
C THR A 174 -3.47 8.72 -4.91
N GLU A 175 -2.76 8.85 -6.05
CA GLU A 175 -2.97 8.05 -7.25
C GLU A 175 -2.78 6.54 -7.00
N ASP A 176 -1.69 6.19 -6.32
CA ASP A 176 -1.39 4.82 -5.87
C ASP A 176 -2.51 4.17 -5.04
N TYR A 177 -3.26 4.99 -4.29
CA TYR A 177 -4.42 4.55 -3.52
C TYR A 177 -5.67 4.40 -4.37
N ILE A 178 -5.89 5.33 -5.31
CA ILE A 178 -7.00 5.27 -6.26
C ILE A 178 -6.89 4.00 -7.10
N ASP A 179 -5.70 3.69 -7.62
CA ASP A 179 -5.48 2.46 -8.40
C ASP A 179 -5.74 1.20 -7.58
N TYR A 180 -5.33 1.21 -6.31
CA TYR A 180 -5.66 0.13 -5.39
C TYR A 180 -7.18 -0.02 -5.21
N LEU A 181 -7.90 1.06 -4.95
CA LEU A 181 -9.36 1.02 -4.80
C LEU A 181 -10.06 0.53 -6.07
N LYS A 182 -9.59 0.94 -7.25
CA LYS A 182 -10.08 0.44 -8.55
C LYS A 182 -9.90 -1.07 -8.67
N SER A 183 -8.72 -1.60 -8.34
CA SER A 183 -8.45 -3.05 -8.36
C SER A 183 -9.31 -3.86 -7.37
N VAL A 184 -9.73 -3.26 -6.26
CA VAL A 184 -10.60 -3.88 -5.27
C VAL A 184 -12.09 -3.76 -5.65
N GLY A 185 -12.43 -2.88 -6.60
CA GLY A 185 -13.80 -2.60 -7.03
C GLY A 185 -14.57 -1.65 -6.11
N TRP A 186 -13.88 -0.95 -5.19
CA TRP A 186 -14.48 0.06 -4.31
C TRP A 186 -14.52 1.41 -5.00
N LEU A 187 -15.36 1.49 -6.03
CA LEU A 187 -15.40 2.61 -6.97
C LEU A 187 -15.94 3.91 -6.36
N ASP A 188 -16.87 3.83 -5.40
CA ASP A 188 -17.44 5.01 -4.72
C ASP A 188 -16.35 5.79 -3.96
N GLU A 189 -15.53 5.08 -3.16
CA GLU A 189 -14.43 5.72 -2.45
C GLU A 189 -13.33 6.20 -3.42
N ALA A 190 -13.08 5.45 -4.51
CA ALA A 190 -12.12 5.86 -5.54
C ALA A 190 -12.55 7.18 -6.20
N ALA A 191 -13.83 7.29 -6.59
CA ALA A 191 -14.41 8.48 -7.18
C ALA A 191 -14.36 9.67 -6.21
N ALA A 192 -14.71 9.45 -4.93
CA ALA A 192 -14.69 10.52 -3.93
C ALA A 192 -13.28 11.06 -3.68
N ARG A 193 -12.27 10.16 -3.68
CA ARG A 193 -10.86 10.54 -3.54
C ARG A 193 -10.34 11.26 -4.78
N LEU A 194 -10.66 10.77 -5.98
CA LEU A 194 -10.34 11.44 -7.24
C LEU A 194 -10.94 12.85 -7.27
N ALA A 195 -12.24 13.01 -6.98
CA ALA A 195 -12.92 14.30 -6.94
C ALA A 195 -12.28 15.27 -5.93
N PHE A 196 -11.82 14.77 -4.78
CA PHE A 196 -11.10 15.59 -3.80
C PHE A 196 -9.72 16.03 -4.28
N VAL A 197 -8.96 15.15 -4.94
CA VAL A 197 -7.63 15.46 -5.50
C VAL A 197 -7.75 16.49 -6.61
N VAL A 198 -8.70 16.25 -7.50
CA VAL A 198 -8.97 17.04 -8.70
C VAL A 198 -9.44 18.47 -8.37
N ASN A 199 -10.15 18.65 -7.25
CA ASN A 199 -10.53 19.97 -6.75
C ASN A 199 -9.40 20.76 -6.07
N LYS A 200 -8.25 20.13 -5.78
CA LYS A 200 -7.10 20.83 -5.21
C LYS A 200 -6.23 21.42 -6.32
N GLU A 201 -6.24 22.74 -6.44
CA GLU A 201 -5.46 23.50 -7.43
C GLU A 201 -3.94 23.29 -7.32
N LYS A 202 -3.43 22.92 -6.13
CA LYS A 202 -1.99 22.71 -5.87
C LYS A 202 -1.55 21.26 -5.96
N PHE A 203 -2.41 20.34 -6.38
CA PHE A 203 -2.01 18.94 -6.47
C PHE A 203 -1.10 18.73 -7.69
N VAL A 204 0.14 18.32 -7.43
CA VAL A 204 1.09 17.92 -8.47
C VAL A 204 1.11 16.40 -8.50
N SER A 205 0.69 15.83 -9.64
CA SER A 205 0.74 14.39 -9.87
C SER A 205 2.18 13.90 -9.84
N LYS A 206 2.44 12.82 -9.10
CA LYS A 206 3.75 12.15 -9.10
C LYS A 206 4.06 11.49 -10.44
N GLU A 207 3.03 11.07 -11.16
CA GLU A 207 3.14 10.52 -12.52
C GLU A 207 3.20 11.61 -13.61
N GLY A 208 3.18 12.89 -13.23
CA GLY A 208 3.17 14.01 -14.16
C GLY A 208 1.87 14.11 -14.97
N LYS A 209 0.78 13.47 -14.52
CA LYS A 209 -0.52 13.61 -15.17
C LYS A 209 -1.01 15.05 -15.03
N SER A 210 -1.53 15.58 -16.14
CA SER A 210 -2.20 16.88 -16.11
C SER A 210 -3.49 16.77 -15.29
N ASN A 211 -3.89 17.88 -14.66
CA ASN A 211 -5.17 17.95 -13.95
C ASN A 211 -6.34 17.55 -14.88
N HIS A 212 -6.25 17.92 -16.15
CA HIS A 212 -7.22 17.52 -17.17
C HIS A 212 -7.34 16.00 -17.33
N LYS A 213 -6.22 15.26 -17.35
CA LYS A 213 -6.23 13.79 -17.45
C LYS A 213 -6.86 13.13 -16.23
N LEU A 214 -6.63 13.67 -15.03
CA LEU A 214 -7.27 13.19 -13.80
C LEU A 214 -8.78 13.46 -13.80
N TRP A 215 -9.20 14.59 -14.36
CA TRP A 215 -10.63 14.89 -14.59
C TRP A 215 -11.28 13.92 -15.57
N GLN A 216 -10.64 13.64 -16.71
CA GLN A 216 -11.12 12.65 -17.66
C GLN A 216 -11.27 11.26 -17.02
N GLU A 217 -10.27 10.84 -16.25
CA GLU A 217 -10.28 9.55 -15.53
C GLU A 217 -11.40 9.47 -14.48
N LEU A 218 -11.69 10.59 -13.80
CA LEU A 218 -12.83 10.70 -12.87
C LEU A 218 -14.17 10.57 -13.62
N CYS A 219 -14.34 11.31 -14.71
CA CYS A 219 -15.56 11.28 -15.52
C CYS A 219 -15.82 9.90 -16.12
N GLU A 220 -14.79 9.24 -16.65
CA GLU A 220 -14.89 7.89 -17.21
C GLU A 220 -15.24 6.85 -16.13
N LEU A 221 -14.65 6.96 -14.94
CA LEU A 221 -14.96 6.06 -13.83
C LEU A 221 -16.42 6.20 -13.38
N ILE A 222 -16.91 7.45 -13.34
CA ILE A 222 -18.28 7.75 -12.97
C ILE A 222 -19.27 7.29 -14.03
N SER A 223 -19.02 7.59 -15.31
CA SER A 223 -19.93 7.25 -16.39
C SER A 223 -20.09 5.74 -16.54
N LYS A 224 -19.01 4.96 -16.40
CA LYS A 224 -19.05 3.50 -16.53
C LYS A 224 -19.74 2.77 -15.37
N ASN A 225 -19.85 3.38 -14.19
CA ASN A 225 -20.34 2.70 -12.99
C ASN A 225 -21.38 3.52 -12.17
N PRO A 226 -22.53 3.90 -12.75
CA PRO A 226 -23.52 4.73 -12.03
C PRO A 226 -24.07 4.07 -10.77
N ASP A 227 -24.39 2.77 -10.81
CA ASP A 227 -25.05 2.06 -9.70
C ASP A 227 -24.19 1.96 -8.44
N LYS A 228 -22.86 1.99 -8.62
CA LYS A 228 -21.88 1.82 -7.55
C LYS A 228 -21.50 3.15 -6.91
N ILE A 229 -21.78 4.29 -7.53
CA ILE A 229 -21.34 5.60 -7.08
C ILE A 229 -22.56 6.35 -6.54
N LYS A 230 -22.71 6.33 -5.22
CA LYS A 230 -23.88 6.92 -4.54
C LYS A 230 -23.52 8.14 -3.70
N SER A 231 -22.24 8.27 -3.31
CA SER A 231 -21.79 9.32 -2.39
C SER A 231 -21.62 10.69 -3.04
N LEU A 232 -21.54 10.76 -4.37
CA LEU A 232 -21.22 11.96 -5.11
C LEU A 232 -22.40 12.46 -5.94
N LYS A 233 -22.63 13.77 -5.93
CA LYS A 233 -23.50 14.44 -6.90
C LYS A 233 -22.77 14.53 -8.24
N VAL A 234 -22.88 13.47 -9.03
CA VAL A 234 -22.21 13.30 -10.32
C VAL A 234 -22.45 14.50 -11.26
N THR A 235 -23.69 14.99 -11.32
CA THR A 235 -24.08 16.12 -12.16
C THR A 235 -23.31 17.39 -11.85
N ASP A 236 -23.14 17.71 -10.57
CA ASP A 236 -22.48 18.93 -10.12
C ASP A 236 -20.98 18.87 -10.39
N ILE A 237 -20.39 17.68 -10.25
CA ILE A 237 -18.97 17.43 -10.49
C ILE A 237 -18.66 17.56 -11.99
N ILE A 238 -19.41 16.88 -12.85
CA ILE A 238 -19.16 16.94 -14.30
C ILE A 238 -19.45 18.35 -14.85
N ARG A 239 -20.52 19.02 -14.40
CA ARG A 239 -20.78 20.43 -14.74
C ARG A 239 -19.71 21.38 -14.22
N GLY A 240 -19.12 21.10 -13.05
CA GLY A 240 -17.96 21.81 -12.55
C GLY A 240 -16.72 21.64 -13.45
N GLY A 241 -16.51 20.43 -13.97
CA GLY A 241 -15.47 20.12 -14.96
C GLY A 241 -15.68 20.87 -16.27
N LEU A 242 -16.91 20.89 -16.80
CA LEU A 242 -17.26 21.63 -18.03
C LEU A 242 -16.96 23.13 -17.94
N ARG A 243 -17.10 23.75 -16.75
CA ARG A 243 -16.73 25.16 -16.55
C ARG A 243 -15.23 25.43 -16.48
N ARG A 244 -14.44 24.41 -16.09
CA ARG A 244 -13.00 24.55 -15.83
C ARG A 244 -12.13 24.16 -17.02
N PHE A 245 -12.61 23.27 -17.90
CA PHE A 245 -11.85 22.79 -19.05
C PHE A 245 -12.60 23.09 -20.35
N SER A 246 -12.13 24.12 -21.06
CA SER A 246 -12.66 24.53 -22.36
C SER A 246 -12.22 23.62 -23.52
N ASP A 247 -11.14 22.86 -23.34
CA ASP A 247 -10.39 22.31 -24.48
C ASP A 247 -10.82 20.88 -24.86
N SER A 248 -11.78 20.27 -24.16
CA SER A 248 -12.33 18.93 -24.46
C SER A 248 -13.76 18.76 -23.93
N LEU A 249 -14.65 19.70 -24.32
CA LEU A 249 -16.03 19.71 -23.85
C LEU A 249 -16.83 18.51 -24.38
N GLY A 250 -16.56 18.05 -25.60
CA GLY A 250 -17.35 16.97 -26.23
C GLY A 250 -17.26 15.65 -25.47
N GLN A 251 -16.07 15.26 -25.03
CA GLN A 251 -15.86 14.04 -24.24
C GLN A 251 -16.54 14.10 -22.87
N LEU A 252 -16.52 15.27 -22.22
CA LEU A 252 -17.14 15.46 -20.92
C LEU A 252 -18.67 15.40 -21.02
N TRP A 253 -19.26 16.04 -22.03
CA TRP A 253 -20.69 15.95 -22.32
C TRP A 253 -21.13 14.51 -22.62
N ASN A 254 -20.37 13.78 -23.43
CA ASN A 254 -20.64 12.37 -23.71
C ASN A 254 -20.57 11.53 -22.42
N SER A 255 -19.60 11.77 -21.54
CA SER A 255 -19.51 11.06 -20.26
C SER A 255 -20.70 11.34 -19.32
N LEU A 256 -21.26 12.57 -19.36
CA LEU A 256 -22.44 12.94 -18.59
C LEU A 256 -23.69 12.27 -19.14
N ALA A 257 -23.85 12.26 -20.46
CA ALA A 257 -24.96 11.59 -21.12
C ALA A 257 -24.91 10.07 -20.88
N ASP A 258 -23.75 9.45 -21.05
CA ASP A 258 -23.51 8.02 -20.76
C ASP A 258 -23.92 7.64 -19.34
N PHE A 259 -23.64 8.51 -18.36
CA PHE A 259 -24.06 8.31 -16.98
C PHE A 259 -25.58 8.22 -16.85
N PHE A 260 -26.34 9.12 -17.48
CA PHE A 260 -27.81 9.10 -17.45
C PHE A 260 -28.41 7.94 -18.24
N ILE A 261 -27.84 7.60 -19.39
CA ILE A 261 -28.23 6.44 -20.21
C ILE A 261 -28.12 5.17 -19.38
N ARG A 262 -26.97 4.93 -18.74
CA ARG A 262 -26.75 3.73 -17.91
C ARG A 262 -27.57 3.75 -16.62
N SER A 263 -27.90 4.92 -16.10
CA SER A 263 -28.83 5.06 -14.95
C SER A 263 -30.30 4.86 -15.35
N GLY A 264 -30.62 4.59 -16.62
CA GLY A 264 -31.98 4.38 -17.13
C GLY A 264 -32.82 5.65 -17.28
N HIS A 265 -32.22 6.84 -17.14
CA HIS A 265 -32.92 8.12 -17.24
C HIS A 265 -32.73 8.74 -18.62
N PHE A 266 -33.39 8.16 -19.64
CA PHE A 266 -33.19 8.52 -21.05
C PHE A 266 -33.62 9.96 -21.39
N GLU A 267 -34.69 10.48 -20.79
CA GLU A 267 -35.13 11.87 -21.03
C GLU A 267 -34.06 12.88 -20.59
N LYS A 268 -33.49 12.68 -19.39
CA LYS A 268 -32.39 13.52 -18.91
C LYS A 268 -31.14 13.40 -19.77
N ALA A 269 -30.90 12.25 -20.39
CA ALA A 269 -29.79 12.10 -21.34
C ALA A 269 -30.00 12.95 -22.60
N ARG A 270 -31.24 13.02 -23.12
CA ARG A 270 -31.58 13.92 -24.23
C ARG A 270 -31.41 15.39 -23.86
N ASP A 271 -31.92 15.79 -22.70
CA ASP A 271 -31.75 17.17 -22.21
C ASP A 271 -30.26 17.57 -22.16
N VAL A 272 -29.40 16.65 -21.71
CA VAL A 272 -27.94 16.85 -21.66
C VAL A 272 -27.33 16.96 -23.06
N TYR A 273 -27.76 16.15 -24.03
CA TYR A 273 -27.28 16.25 -25.41
C TYR A 273 -27.74 17.55 -26.09
N GLU A 274 -28.98 17.98 -25.86
CA GLU A 274 -29.50 19.25 -26.37
C GLU A 274 -28.75 20.45 -25.76
N GLU A 275 -28.51 20.43 -24.44
CA GLU A 275 -27.69 21.42 -23.74
C GLU A 275 -26.25 21.43 -24.29
N ALA A 276 -25.67 20.26 -24.55
CA ALA A 276 -24.34 20.13 -25.13
C ALA A 276 -24.26 20.74 -26.55
N ILE A 277 -25.22 20.44 -27.42
CA ILE A 277 -25.28 20.96 -28.79
C ILE A 277 -25.38 22.49 -28.80
N GLN A 278 -26.10 23.10 -27.86
CA GLN A 278 -26.23 24.55 -27.75
C GLN A 278 -24.98 25.23 -27.18
N THR A 279 -24.21 24.54 -26.32
CA THR A 279 -23.09 25.13 -25.58
C THR A 279 -21.73 24.88 -26.20
N VAL A 280 -21.59 23.83 -27.02
CA VAL A 280 -20.34 23.47 -27.66
C VAL A 280 -19.97 24.48 -28.75
N MET A 281 -18.78 25.08 -28.61
CA MET A 281 -18.29 26.10 -29.54
C MET A 281 -17.43 25.53 -30.69
N THR A 282 -16.81 24.36 -30.51
CA THR A 282 -15.87 23.80 -31.50
C THR A 282 -16.58 22.79 -32.39
N VAL A 283 -16.27 22.81 -33.70
CA VAL A 283 -16.82 21.84 -34.67
C VAL A 283 -16.44 20.40 -34.33
N ARG A 284 -15.24 20.20 -33.76
CA ARG A 284 -14.77 18.89 -33.33
C ARG A 284 -15.61 18.32 -32.19
N ASP A 285 -15.79 19.11 -31.13
CA ASP A 285 -16.60 18.69 -29.98
C ASP A 285 -18.07 18.51 -30.40
N PHE A 286 -18.58 19.36 -31.30
CA PHE A 286 -19.93 19.25 -31.83
C PHE A 286 -20.13 17.91 -32.56
N GLY A 287 -19.20 17.55 -33.46
CA GLY A 287 -19.25 16.27 -34.15
C GLY A 287 -19.24 15.09 -33.18
N GLN A 288 -18.38 15.11 -32.16
CA GLN A 288 -18.32 14.05 -31.15
C GLN A 288 -19.60 13.89 -30.35
N VAL A 289 -20.26 14.99 -29.98
CA VAL A 289 -21.53 14.97 -29.23
C VAL A 289 -22.69 14.56 -30.14
N PHE A 290 -22.73 15.09 -31.36
CA PHE A 290 -23.77 14.81 -32.33
C PHE A 290 -23.76 13.34 -32.78
N ASP A 291 -22.59 12.79 -33.10
CA ASP A 291 -22.46 11.38 -33.49
C ASP A 291 -22.90 10.45 -32.35
N ALA A 292 -22.53 10.77 -31.10
CA ALA A 292 -22.96 10.02 -29.92
C ALA A 292 -24.48 10.13 -29.69
N TYR A 293 -25.05 11.31 -29.88
CA TYR A 293 -26.49 11.53 -29.75
C TYR A 293 -27.29 10.78 -30.83
N ALA A 294 -26.82 10.80 -32.09
CA ALA A 294 -27.43 10.07 -33.19
C ALA A 294 -27.42 8.56 -32.94
N GLN A 295 -26.29 8.00 -32.50
CA GLN A 295 -26.18 6.59 -32.12
C GLN A 295 -27.11 6.23 -30.95
N PHE A 296 -27.23 7.11 -29.97
CA PHE A 296 -28.15 6.92 -28.85
C PHE A 296 -29.61 6.87 -29.32
N GLU A 297 -30.07 7.82 -30.12
CA GLU A 297 -31.44 7.82 -30.65
C GLU A 297 -31.72 6.62 -31.56
N GLU A 298 -30.77 6.24 -32.43
CA GLU A 298 -30.87 5.04 -33.26
C GLU A 298 -31.05 3.78 -32.41
N SER A 299 -30.28 3.64 -31.33
CA SER A 299 -30.41 2.52 -30.40
C SER A 299 -31.77 2.49 -29.69
N MET A 300 -32.30 3.66 -29.32
CA MET A 300 -33.58 3.78 -28.64
C MET A 300 -34.76 3.49 -29.56
N ILE A 301 -34.69 3.93 -30.82
CA ILE A 301 -35.68 3.63 -31.86
C ILE A 301 -35.67 2.13 -32.17
N SER A 302 -34.48 1.55 -32.36
CA SER A 302 -34.33 0.11 -32.64
C SER A 302 -34.91 -0.75 -31.52
N ALA A 303 -34.61 -0.42 -30.26
CA ALA A 303 -35.17 -1.13 -29.10
C ALA A 303 -36.71 -1.01 -29.01
N LYS A 304 -37.29 0.15 -29.36
CA LYS A 304 -38.74 0.32 -29.43
C LYS A 304 -39.37 -0.49 -30.59
N MET A 305 -38.72 -0.53 -31.75
CA MET A 305 -39.18 -1.33 -32.88
C MET A 305 -39.19 -2.82 -32.56
N GLU A 306 -38.14 -3.33 -31.89
CA GLU A 306 -38.09 -4.73 -31.44
C GLU A 306 -39.18 -5.09 -30.43
N ASN A 307 -39.45 -4.22 -29.46
CA ASN A 307 -40.53 -4.44 -28.50
C ASN A 307 -41.90 -4.46 -29.18
N ASN A 308 -42.18 -3.53 -30.09
CA ASN A 308 -43.44 -3.52 -30.84
C ASN A 308 -43.62 -4.77 -31.72
N CYS A 309 -42.52 -5.32 -32.28
CA CYS A 309 -42.58 -6.57 -33.04
C CYS A 309 -42.88 -7.78 -32.15
N ARG A 310 -42.43 -7.79 -30.89
CA ARG A 310 -42.73 -8.87 -29.93
C ARG A 310 -44.19 -8.82 -29.46
N ASP A 311 -44.69 -7.63 -29.16
CA ASP A 311 -46.09 -7.44 -28.72
C ASP A 311 -47.11 -7.73 -29.84
N GLY A 312 -46.69 -7.69 -31.11
CA GLY A 312 -47.52 -8.08 -32.26
C GLY A 312 -47.59 -9.59 -32.53
N THR A 313 -46.88 -10.42 -31.74
CA THR A 313 -46.81 -11.88 -31.90
C THR A 313 -47.46 -12.68 -30.76
N GLU A 314 -47.96 -12.02 -29.71
CA GLU A 314 -48.82 -12.61 -28.66
C GLU A 314 -50.31 -12.36 -28.92
#